data_AF-A0A7J6MP53-F1
#
_entry.id   AF-A0A7J6MP53-F1
#
_cell.length_a   1.000
_cell.length_b   1.000
_cell.length_c   1.000
_cell.angle_alpha   90.00
_cell.angle_beta   90.00
_cell.angle_gamma   90.00
#
_symmetry.space_group_name_H-M   'P 1'
#
loop_
_entity.id
_entity.type
_entity.pdbx_description
1 polymer ?
#
loop_
_entity_poly.entity_id
_entity_poly.type
_entity_poly.pdbx_seq_one_letter_code
_entity_poly.pdbx_strand_id
1 'polypeptide(L)'
;MSTKEVDEQMLNVQNKNSSYFVEWIPNNIKSGVCDIPPKGLKMAVTFLGNSTAIQEMFKRVAEQFTAMFRRKAFLHWYTGEGMDEMEFTEAESNMNDLVSEYQQYQDATAEEEGEFDEEEGEYDMEPIYKSVLV
;
A
#
# COMPACT_ATOMS: atom_id res chain seq x y z
N MET A 1 -1.03 29.27 6.51
CA MET A 1 -1.38 28.18 7.43
C MET A 1 -0.12 27.88 8.22
N SER A 2 -0.19 27.95 9.54
CA SER A 2 0.97 27.62 10.38
C SER A 2 1.22 26.12 10.35
N THR A 3 2.48 25.69 10.42
CA THR A 3 2.83 24.26 10.58
C THR A 3 2.09 23.65 11.77
N LYS A 4 1.93 24.42 12.85
CA LYS A 4 1.16 24.04 14.04
C LYS A 4 -0.31 23.70 13.74
N GLU A 5 -0.96 24.47 12.86
CA GLU A 5 -2.37 24.21 12.50
C GLU A 5 -2.49 22.89 11.72
N VAL A 6 -1.51 22.58 10.87
CA VAL A 6 -1.46 21.32 10.11
C VAL A 6 -1.32 20.15 11.08
N ASP A 7 -0.39 20.22 12.03
CA ASP A 7 -0.16 19.15 13.00
C ASP A 7 -1.37 18.92 13.91
N GLU A 8 -2.04 19.98 14.35
CA GLU A 8 -3.29 19.89 15.12
C GLU A 8 -4.41 19.19 14.32
N GLN A 9 -4.55 19.49 13.03
CA GLN A 9 -5.55 18.82 12.20
C GLN A 9 -5.21 17.34 11.95
N MET A 10 -3.94 17.02 11.73
CA MET A 10 -3.50 15.62 11.55
C MET A 10 -3.78 14.79 12.81
N LEU A 11 -3.48 15.32 13.99
CA LEU A 11 -3.78 14.66 15.26
C LEU A 11 -5.29 14.47 15.47
N ASN A 12 -6.10 15.46 15.12
CA ASN A 12 -7.56 15.38 15.21
C ASN A 12 -8.13 14.29 14.31
N VAL A 13 -7.61 14.14 13.09
CA VAL A 13 -8.03 13.08 12.16
C VAL A 13 -7.67 11.71 12.72
N GLN A 14 -6.45 11.52 13.22
CA GLN A 14 -6.01 10.26 13.80
C GLN A 14 -6.86 9.88 15.01
N ASN A 15 -7.09 10.81 15.94
CA ASN A 15 -7.86 10.53 17.16
C ASN A 15 -9.33 10.18 16.88
N LYS A 16 -9.95 10.81 15.89
CA LYS A 16 -11.36 10.54 15.53
C LYS A 16 -11.54 9.21 14.80
N ASN A 17 -10.50 8.74 14.15
CA ASN A 17 -10.52 7.60 13.23
C ASN A 17 -9.49 6.55 13.65
N SER A 18 -9.19 6.44 14.95
CA SER A 18 -8.05 5.66 15.46
C SER A 18 -8.10 4.20 15.02
N SER A 19 -9.30 3.61 14.92
CA SER A 19 -9.52 2.24 14.47
C SER A 19 -9.11 1.96 13.01
N TYR A 20 -8.91 3.00 12.18
CA TYR A 20 -8.44 2.85 10.80
C TYR A 20 -6.91 2.88 10.69
N PHE A 21 -6.21 3.19 11.78
CA PHE A 21 -4.75 3.19 11.84
C PHE A 21 -4.29 2.00 12.67
N VAL A 22 -3.34 1.25 12.15
CA VAL A 22 -2.74 0.12 12.88
C VAL A 22 -2.08 0.61 14.16
N GLU A 23 -2.32 -0.11 15.26
CA GLU A 23 -1.81 0.27 16.59
C GLU A 23 -0.36 -0.15 16.81
N TRP A 24 0.08 -1.19 16.10
CA TRP A 24 1.43 -1.76 16.20
C TRP A 24 2.52 -0.93 15.50
N ILE A 25 2.15 -0.01 14.58
CA ILE A 25 3.08 1.01 14.05
C ILE A 25 2.82 2.36 14.74
N PRO A 26 3.59 2.71 15.79
CA PRO A 26 3.42 3.99 16.47
C PRO A 26 3.83 5.16 15.57
N ASN A 27 3.07 6.26 15.64
CA ASN A 27 3.35 7.50 14.90
C ASN A 27 3.49 7.29 13.36
N ASN A 28 2.65 6.42 12.79
CA ASN A 28 2.60 6.06 11.36
C ASN A 28 2.16 7.18 10.40
N ILE A 29 1.74 8.33 10.92
CA ILE A 29 1.40 9.51 10.12
C ILE A 29 2.54 10.52 10.19
N LYS A 30 2.99 11.00 9.02
CA LYS A 30 3.96 12.09 8.88
C LYS A 30 3.40 13.20 8.00
N SER A 31 3.64 14.45 8.40
CA SER A 31 3.24 15.65 7.66
C SER A 31 4.49 16.36 7.11
N GLY A 32 4.36 16.94 5.92
CA GLY A 32 5.38 17.81 5.31
C GLY A 32 4.72 19.06 4.75
N VAL A 33 5.31 20.23 5.01
CA VAL A 33 4.81 21.51 4.49
C VAL A 33 5.82 22.08 3.50
N CYS A 34 5.33 22.46 2.33
CA CYS A 34 6.11 23.10 1.29
C CYS A 34 5.60 24.53 1.06
N ASP A 35 6.50 25.51 1.11
CA ASP A 35 6.16 26.93 0.94
C ASP A 35 5.83 27.29 -0.52
N ILE A 36 6.19 26.44 -1.48
CA ILE A 36 5.97 26.68 -2.92
C ILE A 36 4.73 25.90 -3.36
N PRO A 37 3.59 26.57 -3.63
CA PRO A 37 2.38 25.89 -4.07
C PRO A 37 2.47 25.49 -5.55
N PRO A 38 1.64 24.53 -6.00
CA PRO A 38 1.52 24.21 -7.42
C PRO A 38 0.91 25.37 -8.22
N LYS A 39 1.18 25.40 -9.53
CA LYS A 39 0.69 26.45 -10.43
C LYS A 39 -0.84 26.54 -10.41
N GLY A 40 -1.38 27.74 -10.27
CA GLY A 40 -2.82 28.00 -10.35
C GLY A 40 -3.60 27.73 -9.06
N LEU A 41 -2.96 27.25 -8.00
CA LEU A 41 -3.59 27.02 -6.70
C LEU A 41 -2.87 27.80 -5.60
N LYS A 42 -3.64 28.24 -4.60
CA LYS A 42 -3.09 28.90 -3.39
C LYS A 42 -2.68 27.89 -2.31
N MET A 43 -3.24 26.68 -2.36
CA MET A 43 -3.00 25.60 -1.41
C MET A 43 -3.35 24.28 -2.08
N ALA A 44 -2.58 23.24 -1.79
CA ALA A 44 -2.84 21.87 -2.21
C ALA A 44 -2.32 20.92 -1.13
N VAL A 45 -2.89 19.72 -1.09
CA VAL A 45 -2.45 18.62 -0.23
C VAL A 45 -2.27 17.40 -1.12
N THR A 46 -1.18 16.66 -0.91
CA THR A 46 -0.99 15.34 -1.49
C THR A 46 -0.98 14.35 -0.35
N PHE A 47 -1.83 13.33 -0.43
CA PHE A 47 -1.86 12.23 0.53
C PHE A 47 -1.21 11.03 -0.12
N LEU A 48 -0.24 10.48 0.59
CA LEU A 48 0.38 9.20 0.30
C LEU A 48 -0.06 8.30 1.45
N GLY A 49 -0.47 7.08 1.11
CA GLY A 49 -1.02 6.18 2.10
C GLY A 49 -0.83 4.76 1.65
N ASN A 50 0.00 4.04 2.40
CA ASN A 50 0.04 2.59 2.37
C ASN A 50 -1.16 2.03 3.17
N SER A 51 -2.21 1.63 2.47
CA SER A 51 -3.46 1.11 3.07
C SER A 51 -3.76 -0.28 2.55
N THR A 52 -4.15 -1.19 3.45
CA THR A 52 -4.61 -2.55 3.10
C THR A 52 -5.80 -2.54 2.12
N ALA A 53 -6.54 -1.44 2.02
CA ALA A 53 -7.62 -1.25 1.04
C ALA A 53 -7.13 -1.36 -0.42
N ILE A 54 -5.83 -1.20 -0.68
CA ILE A 54 -5.25 -1.40 -2.03
C ILE A 54 -5.51 -2.82 -2.56
N GLN A 55 -5.73 -3.80 -1.68
CA GLN A 55 -6.08 -5.16 -2.06
C GLN A 55 -7.33 -5.22 -2.97
N GLU A 56 -8.29 -4.30 -2.85
CA GLU A 56 -9.48 -4.26 -3.70
C GLU A 56 -9.14 -4.00 -5.18
N MET A 57 -8.10 -3.19 -5.43
CA MET A 57 -7.60 -2.95 -6.78
C MET A 57 -6.99 -4.22 -7.37
N PHE A 58 -6.19 -4.94 -6.58
CA PHE A 58 -5.59 -6.21 -7.01
C PHE A 58 -6.66 -7.29 -7.23
N LYS A 59 -7.64 -7.43 -6.33
CA LYS A 59 -8.80 -8.34 -6.49
C LYS A 59 -9.52 -8.08 -7.83
N ARG A 60 -9.77 -6.81 -8.17
CA ARG A 60 -10.43 -6.45 -9.44
C ARG A 60 -9.60 -6.84 -10.68
N VAL A 61 -8.28 -6.64 -10.64
CA VAL A 61 -7.39 -7.05 -11.73
C VAL A 61 -7.33 -8.56 -11.83
N ALA A 62 -7.19 -9.26 -10.71
CA ALA A 62 -7.19 -10.72 -10.62
C ALA A 62 -8.48 -11.31 -11.23
N GLU A 63 -9.66 -10.81 -10.85
CA GLU A 63 -10.93 -11.28 -11.41
C GLU A 63 -11.00 -11.17 -12.94
N GLN A 64 -10.55 -10.03 -13.49
CA GLN A 64 -10.51 -9.81 -14.94
C GLN A 64 -9.50 -10.74 -15.61
N PHE A 65 -8.31 -10.89 -15.01
CA PHE A 65 -7.27 -11.78 -15.47
C PHE A 65 -7.78 -13.23 -15.50
N THR A 66 -8.29 -13.75 -14.39
CA THR A 66 -8.83 -15.10 -14.27
C THR A 66 -9.92 -15.36 -15.31
N ALA A 67 -10.82 -14.39 -15.55
CA ALA A 67 -11.88 -14.52 -16.54
C ALA A 67 -11.36 -14.69 -17.98
N MET A 68 -10.27 -13.97 -18.32
CA MET A 68 -9.62 -14.04 -19.63
C MET A 68 -8.75 -15.29 -19.77
N PHE A 69 -7.94 -15.57 -18.75
CA PHE A 69 -6.98 -16.67 -18.73
C PHE A 69 -7.66 -18.03 -18.76
N ARG A 70 -8.78 -18.21 -18.04
CA ARG A 70 -9.61 -19.43 -18.12
C ARG A 70 -10.12 -19.74 -19.53
N ARG A 71 -10.30 -18.71 -20.37
CA ARG A 71 -10.73 -18.86 -21.77
C ARG A 71 -9.55 -18.93 -22.75
N LYS A 72 -8.32 -18.86 -22.25
CA LYS A 72 -7.08 -18.74 -23.03
C LYS A 72 -7.15 -17.61 -24.07
N ALA A 73 -7.90 -16.55 -23.75
CA ALA A 73 -8.10 -15.43 -24.66
C ALA A 73 -6.78 -14.65 -24.84
N PHE A 74 -6.36 -14.45 -26.08
CA PHE A 74 -5.11 -13.76 -26.46
C PHE A 74 -3.81 -14.38 -25.92
N LEU A 75 -3.86 -15.55 -25.28
CA LEU A 75 -2.68 -16.20 -24.68
C LEU A 75 -1.55 -16.45 -25.70
N HIS A 76 -1.91 -16.80 -26.93
CA HIS A 76 -0.95 -17.07 -28.02
C HIS A 76 -0.03 -15.89 -28.37
N TRP A 77 -0.41 -14.65 -28.06
CA TRP A 77 0.47 -13.49 -28.28
C TRP A 77 1.66 -13.47 -27.32
N TYR A 78 1.50 -14.07 -26.14
CA TYR A 78 2.56 -14.12 -25.14
C TYR A 78 3.39 -15.40 -25.30
N THR A 79 2.73 -16.54 -25.51
CA THR A 79 3.45 -17.80 -25.72
C THR A 79 4.18 -17.83 -27.06
N GLY A 80 3.71 -17.09 -28.06
CA GLY A 80 4.42 -16.89 -29.33
C GLY A 80 5.75 -16.13 -29.20
N GLU A 81 5.91 -15.31 -28.17
CA GLU A 81 7.14 -14.58 -27.85
C GLU A 81 8.06 -15.36 -26.89
N GLY A 82 7.68 -16.58 -26.51
CA GLY A 82 8.50 -17.49 -25.70
C GLY A 82 8.11 -17.61 -24.22
N MET A 83 6.99 -16.99 -23.80
CA MET A 83 6.45 -17.12 -22.44
C MET A 83 5.78 -18.49 -22.24
N ASP A 84 5.85 -19.07 -21.04
CA ASP A 84 5.16 -20.33 -20.70
C ASP A 84 3.77 -20.03 -20.08
N GLU A 85 2.79 -20.89 -20.30
CA GLU A 85 1.47 -20.78 -19.67
C GLU A 85 1.56 -20.90 -18.13
N MET A 86 2.57 -21.60 -17.62
CA MET A 86 2.85 -21.69 -16.18
C MET A 86 3.22 -20.32 -15.58
N GLU A 87 3.92 -19.46 -16.31
CA GLU A 87 4.30 -18.12 -15.81
C GLU A 87 3.05 -17.25 -15.55
N PHE A 88 1.96 -17.46 -16.30
CA PHE A 88 0.67 -16.81 -16.02
C PHE A 88 0.02 -17.32 -14.73
N THR A 89 0.14 -18.63 -14.47
CA THR A 89 -0.40 -19.26 -13.27
C THR A 89 0.38 -18.83 -12.03
N GLU A 90 1.70 -18.72 -12.14
CA GLU A 90 2.57 -18.17 -11.09
C GLU A 90 2.22 -16.71 -10.80
N ALA A 91 2.06 -15.87 -11.83
CA ALA A 91 1.66 -14.47 -11.64
C ALA A 91 0.27 -14.34 -10.99
N GLU A 92 -0.69 -15.20 -11.34
CA GLU A 92 -2.00 -15.25 -10.70
C GLU A 92 -1.89 -15.66 -9.22
N SER A 93 -1.07 -16.66 -8.90
CA SER A 93 -0.81 -17.09 -7.52
C SER A 93 -0.22 -15.96 -6.70
N ASN A 94 0.87 -15.35 -7.17
CA ASN A 94 1.57 -14.28 -6.45
C ASN A 94 0.66 -13.08 -6.19
N MET A 95 -0.25 -12.75 -7.12
CA MET A 95 -1.23 -11.69 -6.91
C MET A 95 -2.25 -12.04 -5.82
N ASN A 96 -2.70 -13.30 -5.75
CA ASN A 96 -3.61 -13.78 -4.71
C ASN A 96 -2.93 -13.87 -3.34
N ASP A 97 -1.65 -14.24 -3.32
CA ASP A 97 -0.83 -14.28 -2.10
C ASP A 97 -0.68 -12.86 -1.53
N LEU A 98 -0.32 -11.87 -2.36
CA LEU A 98 -0.26 -10.46 -1.96
C LEU A 98 -1.60 -9.94 -1.40
N VAL A 99 -2.71 -10.31 -2.03
CA VAL A 99 -4.05 -9.96 -1.52
C VAL A 99 -4.29 -10.57 -0.15
N SER A 100 -3.84 -11.80 0.06
CA SER A 100 -3.99 -12.52 1.33
C SER A 100 -3.13 -11.92 2.44
N GLU A 101 -1.90 -11.51 2.12
CA GLU A 101 -1.02 -10.78 3.04
C GLU A 101 -1.67 -9.47 3.51
N TYR A 102 -2.23 -8.67 2.59
CA TYR A 102 -2.95 -7.45 2.97
C TYR A 102 -4.18 -7.71 3.84
N GLN A 103 -4.89 -8.83 3.62
CA GLN A 103 -6.02 -9.22 4.44
C GLN A 103 -5.56 -9.61 5.85
N GLN A 104 -4.46 -10.35 5.97
CA GLN A 104 -3.86 -10.74 7.24
C GLN A 104 -3.50 -9.51 8.09
N TYR A 105 -2.81 -8.52 7.52
CA TYR A 105 -2.46 -7.28 8.24
C TYR A 105 -3.67 -6.41 8.58
N GLN A 106 -4.76 -6.49 7.79
CA GLN A 106 -5.99 -5.75 8.08
C GLN A 106 -6.70 -6.31 9.31
N ASP A 107 -6.65 -7.62 9.51
CA ASP A 107 -7.32 -8.32 10.61
C ASP A 107 -6.40 -8.45 11.85
N ALA A 108 -5.09 -8.23 11.69
CA ALA A 108 -4.09 -8.32 12.74
C ALA A 108 -4.31 -7.30 13.87
N THR A 109 -4.12 -7.76 15.10
CA THR A 109 -4.12 -6.93 16.30
C THR A 109 -2.73 -6.88 16.95
N ALA A 110 -2.45 -5.85 17.76
CA ALA A 110 -1.16 -5.68 18.43
C ALA A 110 -0.79 -6.82 19.41
N GLU A 111 -1.74 -7.70 19.76
CA GLU A 111 -1.50 -8.87 20.62
C GLU A 111 -0.99 -10.10 19.84
N GLU A 112 -1.11 -10.10 18.50
CA GLU A 112 -0.82 -11.24 17.63
C GLU A 112 0.59 -11.20 16.99
N GLU A 113 1.37 -10.12 17.21
CA GLU A 113 2.73 -9.96 16.67
C GLU A 113 3.77 -10.95 17.22
N GLY A 114 3.48 -11.64 18.32
CA GLY A 114 4.43 -12.56 18.96
C GLY A 114 4.80 -13.81 18.15
N GLU A 115 4.17 -14.06 17.00
CA GLU A 115 4.39 -15.26 16.18
C GLU A 115 4.95 -14.99 14.77
N PHE A 116 5.07 -13.74 14.30
CA PHE A 116 5.37 -13.44 12.88
C PHE A 116 6.77 -12.87 12.59
N ASP A 117 7.63 -12.69 13.59
CA ASP A 117 8.99 -12.14 13.41
C ASP A 117 10.08 -13.23 13.41
N GLU A 118 10.20 -13.97 12.31
CA GLU A 118 11.46 -14.62 11.94
C GLU A 118 11.70 -14.49 10.42
N GLU A 119 11.80 -13.25 9.89
CA GLU A 119 12.62 -12.92 8.71
C GLU A 119 12.47 -11.42 8.29
N GLU A 120 12.95 -10.46 9.10
CA GLU A 120 13.31 -9.15 8.55
C GLU A 120 14.78 -8.82 8.86
N GLY A 121 15.60 -8.80 7.80
CA GLY A 121 16.96 -8.32 7.84
C GLY A 121 17.00 -6.82 8.13
N GLU A 122 17.90 -6.43 9.03
CA GLU A 122 18.18 -5.06 9.44
C GLU A 122 18.59 -4.19 8.23
N TYR A 123 17.67 -3.35 7.72
CA TYR A 123 18.00 -2.29 6.77
C TYR A 123 18.28 -0.99 7.55
N ASP A 124 19.56 -0.63 7.67
CA ASP A 124 20.01 0.68 8.17
C ASP A 124 19.39 1.81 7.34
N MET A 125 18.34 2.46 7.87
CA MET A 125 17.68 3.58 7.23
C MET A 125 18.48 4.87 7.51
N GLU A 126 19.33 5.29 6.57
CA GLU A 126 19.95 6.63 6.61
C GLU A 126 18.87 7.73 6.68
N PRO A 127 19.10 8.85 7.39
CA PRO A 127 18.09 9.87 7.59
C PRO A 127 17.81 10.61 6.27
N ILE A 128 16.74 10.20 5.58
CA ILE A 128 16.20 10.87 4.40
C ILE A 128 15.56 12.19 4.84
N TYR A 129 16.37 13.22 5.02
CA TYR A 129 15.90 14.59 5.11
C TYR A 129 15.49 15.07 3.72
N LYS A 130 14.17 15.08 3.48
CA LYS A 130 13.39 15.58 2.34
C LYS A 130 12.75 14.44 1.54
N SER A 131 11.46 14.61 1.24
CA SER A 131 10.52 13.65 0.66
C SER A 131 10.19 12.46 1.56
N VAL A 132 9.35 12.71 2.57
CA VAL A 132 8.65 11.66 3.30
C VAL A 132 7.54 11.11 2.40
N LEU A 133 7.72 9.87 1.96
CA LEU A 133 6.69 8.97 1.43
C LEU A 133 6.37 7.98 2.56
N VAL A 134 5.14 8.02 3.05
CA VAL A 134 4.38 6.88 3.58
C VAL A 134 3.02 6.97 2.91
#